data_AF-A0A3D2AW37-F1
#
_entry.id   AF-A0A3D2AW37-F1
#
_cell.length_a   1.000
_cell.length_b   1.000
_cell.length_c   1.000
_cell.angle_alpha   90.00
_cell.angle_beta   90.00
_cell.angle_gamma   90.00
#
_symmetry.space_group_name_H-M   'P 1'
#
loop_
_entity.id
_entity.type
_entity.pdbx_description
1 polymer ?
#
loop_
_entity_poly.entity_id
_entity_poly.type
_entity_poly.pdbx_seq_one_letter_code
_entity_poly.pdbx_strand_id
1 'polypeptide(L)'
;MATEHSHSENHSHPGPKEYVIIGIILAVITAIEVGVFYLELSSLAMTLILLGLSAAKFYLVVMYFMHLKFDDNRFLMIFVAPMVIMVSIMFVLLAVFLKFAD
;
A
#
# COMPACT_ATOMS: atom_id res chain seq x y z
N MET A 1 -34.92 35.57 28.74
CA MET A 1 -33.96 34.56 29.18
C MET A 1 -34.14 33.35 28.29
N ALA A 2 -33.48 33.33 27.14
CA ALA A 2 -33.55 32.23 26.17
C ALA A 2 -32.35 31.32 26.44
N THR A 3 -32.62 30.06 26.75
CA THR A 3 -31.62 29.01 26.93
C THR A 3 -30.99 28.69 25.59
N GLU A 4 -29.73 29.07 25.42
CA GLU A 4 -28.91 28.66 24.28
C GLU A 4 -28.65 27.15 24.40
N HIS A 5 -29.40 26.37 23.63
CA HIS A 5 -29.04 25.00 23.30
C HIS A 5 -27.80 25.05 22.41
N SER A 6 -26.62 25.00 23.01
CA SER A 6 -25.37 24.69 22.34
C SER A 6 -25.44 23.23 21.84
N HIS A 7 -26.05 23.04 20.67
CA HIS A 7 -25.92 21.82 19.91
C HIS A 7 -24.44 21.68 19.52
N SER A 8 -23.70 20.90 20.30
CA SER A 8 -22.43 20.33 19.88
C SER A 8 -22.72 19.35 18.75
N GLU A 9 -22.84 19.87 17.52
CA GLU A 9 -22.77 19.05 16.33
C GLU A 9 -21.36 18.47 16.25
N ASN A 10 -21.22 17.25 16.76
CA ASN A 10 -20.09 16.37 16.51
C ASN A 10 -20.16 15.94 15.04
N HIS A 11 -19.81 16.85 14.14
CA HIS A 11 -19.63 16.57 12.72
C HIS A 11 -18.56 15.50 12.58
N SER A 12 -19.04 14.28 12.41
CA SER A 12 -18.27 13.06 12.18
C SER A 12 -17.71 13.09 10.74
N HIS A 13 -16.85 14.07 10.46
CA HIS A 13 -16.01 14.02 9.27
C HIS A 13 -14.98 12.89 9.48
N PRO A 14 -14.87 11.89 8.59
CA PRO A 14 -13.81 10.90 8.65
C PRO A 14 -12.47 11.64 8.69
N GLY A 15 -11.85 11.64 9.86
CA GLY A 15 -10.83 12.63 10.18
C GLY A 15 -9.47 12.29 9.56
N PRO A 16 -8.62 13.29 9.27
CA PRO A 16 -7.21 13.13 8.90
C PRO A 16 -6.40 12.20 9.82
N LYS A 17 -6.92 11.94 11.02
CA LYS A 17 -6.36 11.05 12.03
C LYS A 17 -6.13 9.63 11.53
N GLU A 18 -7.06 9.07 10.74
CA GLU A 18 -6.93 7.70 10.21
C GLU A 18 -5.70 7.61 9.29
N TYR A 19 -5.58 8.56 8.36
CA TYR A 19 -4.45 8.67 7.42
C TYR A 19 -3.11 8.84 8.15
N VAL A 20 -3.07 9.63 9.22
CA VAL A 20 -1.87 9.81 10.03
C VAL A 20 -1.47 8.50 10.73
N ILE A 21 -2.41 7.75 11.28
CA ILE A 21 -2.14 6.44 11.90
C ILE A 21 -1.55 5.47 10.87
N ILE A 22 -2.13 5.40 9.67
CA ILE A 22 -1.67 4.50 8.61
C ILE A 22 -0.30 4.95 8.08
N GLY A 23 -0.06 6.26 7.98
CA GLY A 23 1.25 6.82 7.66
C GLY A 23 2.32 6.43 8.66
N ILE A 24 2.00 6.42 9.96
CA ILE A 24 2.91 5.95 11.02
C ILE A 24 3.19 4.45 10.85
N ILE A 25 2.18 3.63 10.57
CA ILE A 25 2.36 2.19 10.31
C ILE A 25 3.32 1.98 9.12
N LEU A 26 3.13 2.71 8.01
CA LEU A 26 4.02 2.66 6.85
C LEU A 26 5.46 3.08 7.19
N ALA A 27 5.62 4.11 8.02
CA ALA A 27 6.93 4.56 8.48
C ALA A 27 7.62 3.48 9.33
N VAL A 28 6.88 2.81 10.22
CA VAL A 28 7.40 1.69 11.02
C VAL A 28 7.79 0.51 10.13
N ILE A 29 6.97 0.14 9.16
CA ILE A 29 7.32 -0.94 8.20
C ILE A 29 8.61 -0.57 7.45
N THR A 30 8.76 0.69 7.04
CA THR A 30 9.96 1.16 6.34
C THR A 30 11.19 1.13 7.26
N ALA A 31 11.06 1.52 8.52
CA ALA A 31 12.15 1.43 9.50
C ALA A 31 12.58 -0.02 9.75
N ILE A 32 11.62 -0.95 9.83
CA ILE A 32 11.90 -2.39 9.94
C ILE A 32 12.65 -2.88 8.70
N GLU A 33 12.21 -2.48 7.50
CA GLU A 33 12.83 -2.88 6.24
C GLU A 33 14.29 -2.41 6.14
N VAL A 34 14.56 -1.17 6.55
CA VAL A 34 15.92 -0.64 6.70
C VAL A 34 16.71 -1.43 7.74
N GLY A 35 16.11 -1.76 8.89
CA GLY A 35 16.74 -2.59 9.92
C GLY A 35 17.10 -4.00 9.43
N VAL A 36 16.19 -4.65 8.70
CA VAL A 36 16.41 -5.97 8.08
C VAL A 36 17.52 -5.92 7.04
N PHE A 37 17.65 -4.81 6.31
CA PHE A 37 18.76 -4.61 5.36
C PHE A 37 20.14 -4.64 6.03
N TYR A 38 20.23 -4.23 7.30
CA TYR A 38 21.49 -4.31 8.06
C TYR A 38 21.78 -5.71 8.64
N LEU A 39 20.80 -6.61 8.64
CA LEU A 39 21.02 -8.00 9.04
C LEU A 39 21.67 -8.73 7.87
N GLU A 40 22.85 -9.31 8.09
CA GLU A 40 23.56 -10.16 7.12
C GLU A 40 22.85 -11.52 6.94
N LEU A 41 21.61 -11.48 6.44
CA LEU A 41 20.83 -12.66 6.11
C LEU A 41 21.28 -13.24 4.77
N SER A 42 20.93 -14.50 4.53
CA SER A 42 21.05 -15.11 3.21
C SER A 42 20.40 -14.22 2.14
N SER A 43 21.09 -14.02 1.01
CA SER A 43 20.68 -13.13 -0.08
C SER A 43 19.26 -13.40 -0.57
N LEU A 44 18.87 -14.67 -0.61
CA LEU A 44 17.53 -15.09 -1.03
C LEU A 44 16.47 -14.75 0.03
N ALA A 45 16.76 -15.04 1.30
CA ALA A 45 15.86 -14.73 2.41
C ALA A 45 15.62 -13.23 2.56
N MET A 46 16.69 -12.43 2.46
CA MET A 46 16.63 -10.98 2.48
C MET A 46 15.76 -10.44 1.33
N THR A 47 15.97 -10.94 0.11
CA THR A 47 15.16 -10.53 -1.07
C THR A 47 13.68 -10.82 -0.87
N LEU A 48 13.32 -12.02 -0.40
CA LEU A 48 11.92 -12.40 -0.18
C LEU A 48 11.25 -11.56 0.92
N ILE A 49 11.97 -11.30 2.03
CA ILE A 49 11.46 -10.49 3.13
C ILE A 49 11.23 -9.04 2.67
N LEU A 50 12.23 -8.42 2.05
CA LEU A 50 12.11 -7.05 1.54
C LEU A 50 11.01 -6.94 0.48
N LEU A 51 10.89 -7.91 -0.41
CA LEU A 51 9.83 -7.93 -1.41
C LEU A 51 8.44 -8.05 -0.74
N GLY A 52 8.30 -8.90 0.28
CA GLY A 52 7.08 -9.04 1.06
C GLY A 52 6.68 -7.76 1.80
N LEU A 53 7.64 -7.11 2.48
CA LEU A 53 7.40 -5.83 3.17
C LEU A 53 7.03 -4.72 2.18
N SER A 54 7.67 -4.68 1.01
CA SER A 54 7.34 -3.74 -0.06
C SER A 54 5.93 -3.95 -0.61
N ALA A 55 5.54 -5.19 -0.87
CA ALA A 55 4.18 -5.53 -1.30
C ALA A 55 3.13 -5.14 -0.25
N ALA A 56 3.41 -5.36 1.04
CA ALA A 56 2.51 -4.96 2.12
C ALA A 56 2.31 -3.43 2.21
N LYS A 57 3.40 -2.65 2.08
CA LYS A 57 3.30 -1.17 2.02
C LYS A 57 2.47 -0.72 0.83
N PHE A 58 2.74 -1.30 -0.35
CA PHE A 58 2.00 -1.00 -1.56
C PHE A 58 0.50 -1.25 -1.38
N TYR A 59 0.13 -2.39 -0.80
CA TYR A 59 -1.26 -2.73 -0.49
C TYR A 59 -1.90 -1.71 0.46
N LEU A 60 -1.23 -1.35 1.57
CA LEU A 60 -1.73 -0.35 2.51
C LEU A 60 -1.92 1.03 1.86
N VAL A 61 -0.97 1.47 1.03
CA VAL A 61 -1.07 2.74 0.31
C VAL A 61 -2.26 2.74 -0.66
N VAL A 62 -2.43 1.66 -1.42
CA VAL A 62 -3.53 1.52 -2.39
C VAL A 62 -4.89 1.51 -1.70
N MET A 63 -5.03 0.79 -0.59
CA MET A 63 -6.33 0.71 0.11
C MET A 63 -6.69 1.99 0.85
N TYR A 64 -5.73 2.59 1.54
CA TYR A 64 -6.02 3.69 2.44
C TYR A 64 -5.70 5.04 1.83
N PHE A 65 -4.49 5.26 1.32
CA PHE A 65 -4.08 6.58 0.78
C PHE A 65 -4.69 6.90 -0.58
N MET A 66 -4.89 5.90 -1.45
CA MET A 66 -5.60 6.09 -2.72
C MET A 66 -7.13 6.08 -2.58
N HIS A 67 -7.65 6.17 -1.35
CA HIS A 67 -9.09 6.25 -1.03
C HIS A 67 -9.94 5.03 -1.40
N LEU A 68 -9.41 3.97 -2.03
CA LEU A 68 -10.17 2.79 -2.48
C LEU A 68 -11.02 2.10 -1.41
N LYS A 69 -10.65 2.17 -0.12
CA LYS A 69 -11.46 1.60 0.96
C LYS A 69 -12.70 2.45 1.29
N PHE A 70 -12.66 3.75 0.98
CA PHE A 70 -13.74 4.71 1.25
C PHE A 70 -14.49 5.15 -0.02
N ASP A 71 -13.96 4.85 -1.20
CA ASP A 71 -14.51 5.16 -2.52
C ASP A 71 -15.08 3.93 -3.24
N ASP A 72 -15.82 4.16 -4.32
CA ASP A 72 -16.43 3.08 -5.12
C ASP A 72 -15.38 2.11 -5.73
N ASN A 73 -15.74 0.83 -5.79
CA ASN A 73 -14.89 -0.28 -6.29
C ASN A 73 -14.40 -0.11 -7.74
N ARG A 74 -14.89 0.90 -8.46
CA ARG A 74 -14.48 1.29 -9.82
C ARG A 74 -13.08 1.90 -9.84
N PHE A 75 -12.68 2.66 -8.82
CA PHE A 75 -11.33 3.21 -8.72
C PHE A 75 -10.28 2.12 -8.53
N LEU A 76 -10.64 1.08 -7.78
CA LEU A 76 -9.82 -0.13 -7.65
C LEU A 76 -9.62 -0.81 -9.01
N MET A 77 -10.67 -0.93 -9.81
CA MET A 77 -10.58 -1.56 -11.13
C MET A 77 -9.68 -0.77 -12.10
N ILE A 78 -9.75 0.56 -12.11
CA ILE A 78 -8.90 1.43 -12.94
C ILE A 78 -7.42 1.34 -12.52
N PHE A 79 -7.14 1.09 -11.24
CA PHE A 79 -5.78 0.93 -10.75
C PHE A 79 -5.22 -0.49 -10.97
N VAL A 80 -6.04 -1.51 -10.72
CA VAL A 80 -5.61 -2.92 -10.81
C VAL A 80 -5.49 -3.38 -12.27
N ALA A 81 -6.35 -2.90 -13.19
CA ALA A 81 -6.28 -3.26 -14.60
C ALA A 81 -4.89 -2.99 -15.24
N PRO A 82 -4.31 -1.78 -15.18
CA PRO A 82 -2.97 -1.52 -15.72
C PRO A 82 -1.88 -2.25 -14.94
N MET A 83 -2.04 -2.47 -13.63
CA MET A 83 -1.10 -3.27 -12.83
C MET A 83 -1.01 -4.72 -13.33
N VAL A 84 -2.15 -5.37 -13.57
CA VAL A 84 -2.19 -6.74 -14.11
C VAL A 84 -1.59 -6.78 -15.52
N ILE A 85 -1.87 -5.77 -16.35
CA ILE A 85 -1.29 -5.68 -17.69
C ILE A 85 0.24 -5.54 -17.60
N MET A 86 0.77 -4.65 -16.75
CA MET A 86 2.22 -4.51 -16.57
C MET A 86 2.88 -5.81 -16.11
N VAL A 87 2.34 -6.46 -15.08
CA VAL A 87 2.90 -7.71 -14.54
C VAL A 87 2.86 -8.81 -15.60
N SER A 88 1.74 -8.96 -16.32
CA SER A 88 1.62 -9.98 -17.37
C SER A 88 2.62 -9.75 -18.51
N ILE A 89 2.81 -8.50 -18.96
CA ILE A 89 3.83 -8.15 -19.96
C ILE A 89 5.22 -8.52 -19.44
N MET A 90 5.52 -8.23 -18.17
CA MET A 90 6.82 -8.56 -17.57
C MET A 90 7.11 -10.06 -17.60
N PHE A 91 6.13 -10.89 -17.25
CA PHE A 91 6.23 -12.35 -17.32
C PHE A 91 6.35 -12.88 -18.75
N VAL A 92 5.58 -12.31 -19.70
CA VAL A 92 5.66 -12.68 -21.12
C VAL A 92 7.04 -12.37 -21.68
N LEU A 93 7.58 -11.18 -21.41
CA LEU A 93 8.93 -10.80 -21.84
C LEU A 93 9.99 -11.73 -21.22
N LEU A 94 9.88 -12.03 -19.92
CA LEU A 94 10.79 -12.97 -19.26
C LEU A 94 10.74 -14.36 -19.93
N ALA A 95 9.55 -14.88 -20.22
CA ALA A 95 9.39 -16.16 -20.90
C ALA A 95 9.98 -16.16 -22.32
N VAL A 96 9.83 -15.05 -23.05
CA VAL A 96 10.44 -14.86 -24.38
C VAL A 96 11.96 -14.86 -24.26
N PHE A 97 12.55 -14.08 -23.37
CA PHE A 97 14.01 -14.06 -23.17
C PHE A 97 14.57 -15.42 -22.74
N LEU A 98 13.90 -16.13 -21.84
CA LEU A 98 14.31 -17.49 -21.44
C LEU A 98 14.30 -18.45 -22.63
N LYS A 99 13.27 -18.40 -23.48
CA LYS A 99 13.17 -19.21 -24.72
C LYS A 99 14.25 -18.89 -25.77
N PHE A 100 14.76 -17.66 -25.79
CA PHE A 100 15.83 -17.23 -26.72
C PHE A 100 17.24 -17.36 -26.12
N ALA A 101 17.35 -17.60 -24.82
CA ALA A 101 18.62 -17.82 -24.12
C ALA A 101 19.07 -19.29 -24.13
N ASP A 102 18.19 -20.21 -24.50
CA ASP A 102 18.48 -21.59 -24.91
C ASP A 102 18.87 -21.65 -26.39
#